data_AF-A0A930WIR8-F1
#
_entry.id   AF-A0A930WIR8-F1
#
_cell.length_a   1.000
_cell.length_b   1.000
_cell.length_c   1.000
_cell.angle_alpha   90.00
_cell.angle_beta   90.00
_cell.angle_gamma   90.00
#
_symmetry.space_group_name_H-M   'P 1'
#
loop_
_entity.id
_entity.type
_entity.pdbx_description
1 polymer ?
#
loop_
_entity_poly.entity_id
_entity_poly.type
_entity_poly.pdbx_seq_one_letter_code
_entity_poly.pdbx_strand_id
1 'polypeptide(L)'
;VELPLYETDGVKVTVDKEKGIARFEDENGDTPVVVEVPTKLLDKNIKMLKVEKVNETIKGLEGKEYQGYEITFVDKDGKAVRVEGDAKVTFPVDKEVDGAYFITSDTKEVKEKVEFSNGENKVVTLNVKHFSLYAVTFKVVASETPVTPTTPATPATPTTPATPAAPTTQVAAAPSAAQGENKPAPAPAAGEAKETLPNTGVEDVTPGIIGGILAALGGLGLAIPKKGKRD
;
A
#
# COMPACT_ATOMS: atom_id res chain seq x y z
N VAL A 1 -19.95 29.21 -35.69
CA VAL A 1 -20.17 28.05 -34.80
C VAL A 1 -19.68 28.47 -33.44
N GLU A 2 -20.56 28.54 -32.45
CA GLU A 2 -20.15 28.84 -31.08
C GLU A 2 -19.46 27.61 -30.49
N LEU A 3 -18.22 27.80 -30.05
CA LEU A 3 -17.43 26.75 -29.42
C LEU A 3 -17.92 26.53 -27.98
N PRO A 4 -17.85 25.29 -27.47
CA PRO A 4 -18.21 25.04 -26.08
C PRO A 4 -17.23 25.73 -25.12
N LEU A 5 -17.74 26.14 -23.96
CA LEU A 5 -16.99 26.88 -22.97
C LEU A 5 -15.80 26.08 -22.42
N TYR A 6 -15.93 24.76 -22.28
CA TYR A 6 -14.83 23.89 -21.89
C TYR A 6 -13.70 23.82 -22.93
N GLU A 7 -13.90 24.29 -24.18
CA GLU A 7 -12.82 24.43 -25.17
C GLU A 7 -12.18 25.82 -25.16
N THR A 8 -12.91 26.86 -24.73
CA THR A 8 -12.43 28.26 -24.83
C THR A 8 -11.92 28.79 -23.49
N ASP A 9 -12.73 28.65 -22.44
CA ASP A 9 -12.53 29.20 -21.10
C ASP A 9 -12.48 28.11 -20.03
N GLY A 10 -12.31 26.87 -20.50
CA GLY A 10 -12.27 25.69 -19.67
C GLY A 10 -11.09 25.70 -18.70
N VAL A 11 -11.32 25.34 -17.45
CA VAL A 11 -10.26 25.25 -16.45
C VAL A 11 -9.78 23.80 -16.34
N LYS A 12 -8.47 23.59 -16.52
CA LYS A 12 -7.82 22.27 -16.46
C LYS A 12 -8.55 21.17 -17.24
N VAL A 13 -8.97 21.54 -18.45
CA VAL A 13 -9.61 20.63 -19.39
C VAL A 13 -8.77 20.49 -20.64
N THR A 14 -8.63 19.25 -21.11
CA THR A 14 -7.95 18.90 -22.35
C THR A 14 -8.94 18.16 -23.24
N VAL A 15 -9.15 18.64 -24.45
CA VAL A 15 -10.10 18.03 -25.40
C VAL A 15 -9.35 17.32 -26.51
N ASP A 16 -9.51 16.00 -26.58
CA ASP A 16 -9.08 15.16 -27.70
C ASP A 16 -10.17 15.19 -28.78
N LYS A 17 -10.00 16.05 -29.78
CA LYS A 17 -10.95 16.25 -30.88
C LYS A 17 -11.06 15.04 -31.81
N GLU A 18 -10.02 14.22 -31.88
CA GLU A 18 -10.00 13.02 -32.73
C GLU A 18 -10.85 11.91 -32.11
N LYS A 19 -10.72 11.70 -30.80
CA LYS A 19 -11.54 10.73 -30.06
C LYS A 19 -12.89 11.27 -29.63
N GLY A 20 -13.06 12.60 -29.63
CA GLY A 20 -14.25 13.26 -29.10
C GLY A 20 -14.40 13.07 -27.60
N ILE A 21 -13.30 13.15 -26.85
CA ILE A 21 -13.24 12.98 -25.39
C ILE A 21 -12.65 14.25 -24.78
N ALA A 22 -13.27 14.77 -23.73
CA ALA A 22 -12.69 15.80 -22.89
C ALA A 22 -12.26 15.20 -21.56
N ARG A 23 -11.03 15.50 -21.17
CA ARG A 23 -10.42 15.15 -19.90
C ARG A 23 -10.42 16.38 -19.01
N PHE A 24 -11.06 16.27 -17.85
CA PHE A 24 -11.12 17.31 -16.84
C PHE A 24 -10.31 16.89 -15.62
N GLU A 25 -9.62 17.83 -15.02
CA GLU A 25 -8.99 17.71 -13.71
C GLU A 25 -9.67 18.68 -12.76
N ASP A 26 -9.56 18.42 -11.46
CA ASP A 26 -10.11 19.29 -10.44
C ASP A 26 -9.57 20.72 -10.59
N GLU A 27 -10.48 21.70 -10.59
CA GLU A 27 -10.18 23.11 -10.82
C GLU A 27 -9.06 23.60 -9.89
N ASN A 28 -9.21 23.31 -8.60
CA ASN A 28 -8.24 23.68 -7.58
C ASN A 28 -6.97 22.82 -7.64
N GLY A 29 -7.07 21.61 -8.20
CA GLY A 29 -5.98 20.63 -8.26
C GLY A 29 -5.57 20.11 -6.90
N ASP A 30 -6.47 20.22 -5.92
CA ASP A 30 -6.26 19.66 -4.58
C ASP A 30 -6.51 18.15 -4.61
N THR A 31 -7.39 17.70 -5.50
CA THR A 31 -7.64 16.28 -5.71
C THR A 31 -6.95 15.76 -6.97
N PRO A 32 -6.33 14.57 -6.93
CA PRO A 32 -5.70 13.94 -8.10
C PRO A 32 -6.72 13.24 -9.01
N VAL A 33 -7.98 13.69 -8.99
CA VAL A 33 -9.08 13.07 -9.74
C VAL A 33 -9.08 13.61 -11.17
N VAL A 34 -9.14 12.68 -12.11
CA VAL A 34 -9.22 12.94 -13.55
C VAL A 34 -10.50 12.32 -14.10
N VAL A 35 -11.28 13.09 -14.85
CA VAL A 35 -12.55 12.65 -15.42
C VAL A 35 -12.50 12.74 -16.94
N GLU A 36 -12.75 11.63 -17.61
CA GLU A 36 -12.83 11.57 -19.08
C GLU A 36 -14.27 11.35 -19.50
N VAL A 37 -14.80 12.28 -20.32
CA VAL A 37 -16.18 12.26 -20.79
C VAL A 37 -16.23 12.49 -22.30
N PRO A 38 -17.05 11.74 -23.05
CA PRO A 38 -17.33 12.06 -24.44
C PRO A 38 -17.89 13.48 -24.60
N THR A 39 -17.32 14.28 -25.50
CA THR A 39 -17.74 15.68 -25.74
C THR A 39 -19.18 15.82 -26.21
N LYS A 40 -19.74 14.74 -26.77
CA LYS A 40 -21.15 14.66 -27.19
C LYS A 40 -22.13 14.66 -26.01
N LEU A 41 -21.69 14.26 -24.82
CA LEU A 41 -22.49 14.21 -23.60
C LEU A 41 -22.31 15.47 -22.74
N LEU A 42 -21.27 16.26 -23.03
CA LEU A 42 -20.96 17.47 -22.30
C LEU A 42 -21.81 18.63 -22.79
N ASP A 43 -22.43 19.33 -21.84
CA ASP A 43 -23.08 20.59 -22.12
C ASP A 43 -22.05 21.66 -22.50
N LYS A 44 -22.37 22.48 -23.49
CA LYS A 44 -21.48 23.54 -23.98
C LYS A 44 -21.22 24.62 -22.94
N ASN A 45 -22.07 24.73 -21.92
CA ASN A 45 -21.93 25.73 -20.85
C ASN A 45 -20.98 25.30 -19.73
N ILE A 46 -20.50 24.05 -19.73
CA ILE A 46 -19.56 23.56 -18.72
C ILE A 46 -18.25 24.32 -18.81
N LYS A 47 -17.78 24.85 -17.68
CA LYS A 47 -16.52 25.56 -17.59
C LYS A 47 -15.44 24.72 -16.92
N MET A 48 -15.78 24.02 -15.84
CA MET A 48 -14.79 23.35 -15.00
C MET A 48 -15.40 22.17 -14.26
N LEU A 49 -14.52 21.33 -13.74
CA LEU A 49 -14.85 20.22 -12.86
C LEU A 49 -14.51 20.61 -11.43
N LYS A 50 -15.49 20.48 -10.53
CA LYS A 50 -15.29 20.62 -9.09
C LYS A 50 -15.28 19.23 -8.47
N VAL A 51 -14.24 18.93 -7.69
CA VAL A 51 -14.14 17.66 -6.97
C VAL A 51 -13.95 17.94 -5.47
N GLU A 52 -14.80 17.35 -4.64
CA GLU A 52 -14.73 17.50 -3.19
C GLU A 52 -14.47 16.16 -2.51
N LYS A 53 -13.44 16.09 -1.66
CA LYS A 53 -13.13 14.89 -0.89
C LYS A 53 -14.12 14.74 0.26
N VAL A 54 -14.74 13.56 0.36
CA VAL A 54 -15.68 13.24 1.44
C VAL A 54 -14.97 12.45 2.54
N ASN A 55 -14.94 13.03 3.73
CA ASN A 55 -14.35 12.42 4.94
C ASN A 55 -15.41 12.01 5.98
N GLU A 56 -16.69 12.17 5.65
CA GLU A 56 -17.82 11.84 6.53
C GLU A 56 -18.20 10.37 6.42
N THR A 57 -18.82 9.81 7.48
CA THR A 57 -19.32 8.44 7.53
C THR A 57 -20.39 8.19 6.45
N ILE A 58 -20.13 7.23 5.56
CA ILE A 58 -21.08 6.81 4.53
C ILE A 58 -21.89 5.62 5.05
N LYS A 59 -23.22 5.74 5.01
CA LYS A 59 -24.12 4.64 5.40
C LYS A 59 -23.96 3.47 4.44
N GLY A 60 -23.71 2.28 5.00
CA GLY A 60 -23.42 1.07 4.23
C GLY A 60 -21.93 0.77 4.04
N LEU A 61 -21.03 1.73 4.33
CA LEU A 61 -19.58 1.53 4.37
C LEU A 61 -19.01 1.68 5.80
N GLU A 62 -19.88 1.66 6.80
CA GLU A 62 -19.51 1.79 8.21
C GLU A 62 -18.51 0.69 8.63
N GLY A 63 -17.42 1.10 9.27
CA GLY A 63 -16.35 0.19 9.69
C GLY A 63 -15.39 -0.24 8.57
N LYS A 64 -15.57 0.24 7.34
CA LYS A 64 -14.63 0.07 6.24
C LYS A 64 -13.81 1.33 6.05
N GLU A 65 -12.57 1.18 5.61
CA GLU A 65 -11.79 2.30 5.10
C GLU A 65 -12.20 2.56 3.64
N TYR A 66 -12.49 3.82 3.34
CA TYR A 66 -12.89 4.25 2.01
C TYR A 66 -12.30 5.61 1.65
N GLN A 67 -12.21 5.85 0.35
CA GLN A 67 -11.83 7.14 -0.24
C GLN A 67 -12.97 7.58 -1.15
N GLY A 68 -13.61 8.69 -0.80
CA GLY A 68 -14.78 9.22 -1.49
C GLY A 68 -14.54 10.59 -2.10
N TYR A 69 -15.10 10.80 -3.29
CA TYR A 69 -15.06 12.07 -4.02
C TYR A 69 -16.44 12.41 -4.57
N GLU A 70 -16.90 13.62 -4.29
CA GLU A 70 -18.06 14.23 -4.92
C GLU A 70 -17.61 14.98 -6.17
N ILE A 71 -18.16 14.57 -7.32
CA ILE A 71 -17.75 15.06 -8.62
C ILE A 71 -18.90 15.83 -9.23
N THR A 72 -18.68 17.12 -9.50
CA THR A 72 -19.70 18.02 -10.04
C THR A 72 -19.13 18.87 -11.16
N PHE A 73 -19.78 18.88 -12.32
CA PHE A 73 -19.48 19.85 -13.37
C PHE A 73 -20.17 21.16 -13.06
N VAL A 74 -19.49 22.28 -13.31
CA VAL A 74 -20.09 23.61 -13.10
C VAL A 74 -19.95 24.49 -14.33
N ASP A 75 -20.93 25.36 -14.53
CA ASP A 75 -20.95 26.35 -15.61
C ASP A 75 -20.19 27.64 -15.25
N LYS A 76 -20.19 28.63 -16.17
CA LYS A 76 -19.60 29.95 -15.94
C LYS A 76 -20.18 30.71 -14.74
N ASP A 77 -21.41 30.39 -14.35
CA ASP A 77 -22.15 31.02 -13.25
C ASP A 77 -21.96 30.23 -11.94
N GLY A 78 -21.14 29.18 -11.95
CA GLY A 78 -20.90 28.30 -10.81
C GLY A 78 -22.07 27.35 -10.49
N LYS A 79 -23.03 27.17 -11.41
CA LYS A 79 -24.16 26.26 -11.22
C LYS A 79 -23.76 24.85 -11.61
N ALA A 80 -24.23 23.88 -10.83
CA ALA A 80 -24.05 22.47 -11.14
C ALA A 80 -24.75 22.10 -12.46
N VAL A 81 -24.00 21.49 -13.36
CA VAL A 81 -24.47 20.98 -14.65
C VAL A 81 -24.51 19.46 -14.56
N ARG A 82 -25.68 18.89 -14.85
CA ARG A 82 -25.84 17.44 -14.88
C ARG A 82 -25.33 16.89 -16.20
N VAL A 83 -24.42 15.92 -16.12
CA VAL A 83 -23.90 15.19 -17.28
C VAL A 83 -24.27 13.73 -17.10
N GLU A 84 -24.91 13.15 -18.12
CA GLU A 84 -25.36 11.76 -18.11
C GLU A 84 -24.80 11.00 -19.32
N GLY A 85 -24.42 9.75 -19.07
CA GLY A 85 -23.84 8.81 -20.02
C GLY A 85 -22.47 8.29 -19.56
N ASP A 86 -21.91 7.38 -20.35
CA ASP A 86 -20.69 6.65 -19.99
C ASP A 86 -19.48 7.58 -19.90
N ALA A 87 -18.84 7.57 -18.74
CA ALA A 87 -17.65 8.33 -18.43
C ALA A 87 -16.69 7.53 -17.54
N LYS A 88 -15.43 7.96 -17.53
CA LYS A 88 -14.38 7.34 -16.73
C LYS A 88 -13.87 8.32 -15.69
N VAL A 89 -13.80 7.87 -14.46
CA VAL A 89 -13.21 8.64 -13.35
C VAL A 89 -11.99 7.90 -12.86
N THR A 90 -10.83 8.54 -12.92
CA THR A 90 -9.54 7.94 -12.59
C THR A 90 -8.87 8.70 -11.47
N PHE A 91 -8.39 7.99 -10.45
CA PHE A 91 -7.64 8.59 -9.34
C PHE A 91 -6.70 7.58 -8.67
N PRO A 92 -5.60 8.05 -8.05
CA PRO A 92 -4.70 7.19 -7.29
C PRO A 92 -5.32 6.75 -5.96
N VAL A 93 -4.97 5.54 -5.55
CA VAL A 93 -5.34 4.92 -4.27
C VAL A 93 -4.12 4.38 -3.56
N ASP A 94 -4.12 4.40 -2.22
CA ASP A 94 -2.98 3.91 -1.44
C ASP A 94 -2.97 2.38 -1.29
N LYS A 95 -4.16 1.78 -1.36
CA LYS A 95 -4.44 0.37 -1.06
C LYS A 95 -5.20 -0.30 -2.20
N GLU A 96 -5.23 -1.63 -2.17
CA GLU A 96 -6.00 -2.42 -3.13
C GLU A 96 -7.51 -2.19 -2.92
N VAL A 97 -8.19 -1.81 -4.00
CA VAL A 97 -9.63 -1.57 -4.01
C VAL A 97 -10.39 -2.90 -3.89
N ASP A 98 -11.27 -2.98 -2.90
CA ASP A 98 -12.21 -4.08 -2.68
C ASP A 98 -13.50 -3.88 -3.47
N GLY A 99 -13.97 -2.63 -3.52
CA GLY A 99 -15.24 -2.26 -4.14
C GLY A 99 -15.29 -0.78 -4.48
N ALA A 100 -16.14 -0.44 -5.44
CA ALA A 100 -16.52 0.94 -5.74
C ALA A 100 -18.04 1.07 -5.64
N TYR A 101 -18.50 2.20 -5.12
CA TYR A 101 -19.89 2.44 -4.80
C TYR A 101 -20.30 3.84 -5.22
N PHE A 102 -21.55 3.96 -5.69
CA PHE A 102 -22.24 5.22 -5.90
C PHE A 102 -23.01 5.56 -4.63
N ILE A 103 -22.90 6.81 -4.20
CA ILE A 103 -23.50 7.32 -2.98
C ILE A 103 -24.37 8.52 -3.33
N THR A 104 -25.53 8.57 -2.68
CA THR A 104 -26.41 9.74 -2.80
C THR A 104 -25.82 10.88 -1.98
N SER A 105 -25.49 12.02 -2.60
CA SER A 105 -24.88 13.16 -1.90
C SER A 105 -25.73 13.69 -0.74
N ASP A 106 -27.07 13.68 -0.87
CA ASP A 106 -28.00 14.18 0.16
C ASP A 106 -28.00 13.34 1.44
N THR A 107 -28.10 12.01 1.29
CA THR A 107 -28.27 11.08 2.42
C THR A 107 -26.97 10.36 2.81
N LYS A 108 -25.91 10.52 2.02
CA LYS A 108 -24.62 9.80 2.12
C LYS A 108 -24.80 8.29 2.24
N GLU A 109 -25.78 7.75 1.50
CA GLU A 109 -26.13 6.34 1.51
C GLU A 109 -25.67 5.66 0.22
N VAL A 110 -25.03 4.49 0.37
CA VAL A 110 -24.66 3.63 -0.76
C VAL A 110 -25.91 3.21 -1.50
N LYS A 111 -25.96 3.55 -2.78
CA LYS A 111 -27.10 3.30 -3.65
C LYS A 111 -26.88 2.10 -4.56
N GLU A 112 -25.72 2.03 -5.21
CA GLU A 112 -25.36 0.90 -6.07
C GLU A 112 -23.85 0.67 -6.10
N LYS A 113 -23.44 -0.50 -6.57
CA LYS A 113 -22.04 -0.83 -6.82
C LYS A 113 -21.66 -0.35 -8.21
N VAL A 114 -20.46 0.23 -8.33
CA VAL A 114 -19.92 0.77 -9.56
C VAL A 114 -18.86 -0.18 -10.11
N GLU A 115 -18.81 -0.32 -11.43
CA GLU A 115 -17.76 -1.10 -12.08
C GLU A 115 -16.45 -0.32 -12.06
N PHE A 116 -15.38 -0.99 -11.63
CA PHE A 116 -14.05 -0.40 -11.57
C PHE A 116 -13.00 -1.35 -12.11
N SER A 117 -11.90 -0.77 -12.56
CA SER A 117 -10.71 -1.47 -13.01
C SER A 117 -9.48 -0.88 -12.34
N ASN A 118 -8.58 -1.74 -11.88
CA ASN A 118 -7.31 -1.33 -11.29
C ASN A 118 -6.30 -1.15 -12.42
N GLY A 119 -5.79 0.07 -12.57
CA GLY A 119 -4.69 0.40 -13.46
C GLY A 119 -3.33 0.16 -12.81
N GLU A 120 -2.28 0.45 -13.57
CA GLU A 120 -0.90 0.43 -13.07
C GLU A 120 -0.69 1.52 -12.00
N ASN A 121 0.33 1.34 -11.15
CA ASN A 121 0.73 2.33 -10.13
C ASN A 121 -0.35 2.69 -9.10
N LYS A 122 -1.19 1.73 -8.72
CA LYS A 122 -2.29 1.92 -7.75
C LYS A 122 -3.26 3.02 -8.18
N VAL A 123 -3.58 3.07 -9.45
CA VAL A 123 -4.62 3.94 -9.98
C VAL A 123 -5.89 3.13 -10.14
N VAL A 124 -7.03 3.68 -9.74
CA VAL A 124 -8.34 3.06 -10.01
C VAL A 124 -9.09 3.89 -11.04
N THR A 125 -9.76 3.20 -11.96
CA THR A 125 -10.68 3.80 -12.93
C THR A 125 -12.08 3.27 -12.68
N LEU A 126 -13.01 4.17 -12.37
CA LEU A 126 -14.44 3.90 -12.22
C LEU A 126 -15.13 4.15 -13.56
N ASN A 127 -15.99 3.22 -13.98
CA ASN A 127 -16.90 3.42 -15.11
C ASN A 127 -18.24 3.89 -14.56
N VAL A 128 -18.56 5.17 -14.79
CA VAL A 128 -19.75 5.82 -14.23
C VAL A 128 -20.69 6.27 -15.34
N LYS A 129 -21.99 6.34 -15.03
CA LYS A 129 -23.04 6.80 -15.97
C LYS A 129 -23.54 8.22 -15.69
N HIS A 130 -23.14 8.79 -14.56
CA HIS A 130 -23.52 10.13 -14.13
C HIS A 130 -22.49 10.61 -13.10
N PHE A 131 -22.52 11.90 -12.75
CA PHE A 131 -21.60 12.47 -11.78
C PHE A 131 -22.32 12.81 -10.48
N SER A 132 -21.69 12.42 -9.38
CA SER A 132 -22.18 12.55 -8.00
C SER A 132 -21.05 12.11 -7.05
N LEU A 133 -21.38 11.84 -5.80
CA LEU A 133 -20.50 11.19 -4.83
C LEU A 133 -20.25 9.71 -5.14
N TYR A 134 -18.97 9.36 -5.25
CA TYR A 134 -18.46 8.00 -5.40
C TYR A 134 -17.49 7.68 -4.27
N ALA A 135 -17.45 6.43 -3.83
CA ALA A 135 -16.45 5.97 -2.87
C ALA A 135 -15.92 4.58 -3.23
N VAL A 136 -14.61 4.42 -3.05
CA VAL A 136 -13.94 3.13 -3.15
C VAL A 136 -13.59 2.62 -1.76
N THR A 137 -13.86 1.36 -1.48
CA THR A 137 -13.43 0.68 -0.26
C THR A 137 -12.15 -0.09 -0.50
N PHE A 138 -11.36 -0.26 0.56
CA PHE A 138 -10.10 -0.99 0.48
C PHE A 138 -10.19 -2.36 1.13
N LYS A 139 -9.40 -3.30 0.61
CA LYS A 139 -9.21 -4.59 1.28
C LYS A 139 -8.46 -4.37 2.57
N VAL A 140 -8.97 -4.96 3.65
CA VAL A 140 -8.24 -5.02 4.92
C VAL A 140 -7.16 -6.07 4.75
N VAL A 141 -5.93 -5.63 4.47
CA VAL A 141 -4.77 -6.49 4.65
C VAL A 141 -4.59 -6.67 6.15
N ALA A 142 -4.75 -7.91 6.63
CA ALA A 142 -4.43 -8.23 8.00
C ALA A 142 -2.95 -7.86 8.21
N SER A 143 -2.69 -6.85 9.03
CA SER A 143 -1.34 -6.62 9.53
C SER A 143 -0.95 -7.91 10.24
N GLU A 144 0.04 -8.64 9.73
CA GLU A 144 0.60 -9.74 10.48
C GLU A 144 1.13 -9.17 11.80
N THR A 145 0.41 -9.44 12.89
CA THR A 145 0.91 -9.14 14.22
C THR A 145 2.22 -9.90 14.39
N PRO A 146 3.36 -9.24 14.67
CA PRO A 146 4.57 -9.95 15.02
C PRO A 146 4.26 -10.80 16.25
N VAL A 147 4.34 -12.13 16.09
CA VAL A 147 4.21 -13.04 17.22
C VAL A 147 5.40 -12.83 18.13
N THR A 148 5.14 -12.50 19.40
CA THR A 148 6.19 -12.48 20.42
C THR A 148 6.77 -13.89 20.53
N PRO A 149 8.08 -14.10 20.33
CA PRO A 149 8.68 -15.41 20.50
C PRO A 149 8.42 -15.89 21.93
N THR A 150 7.86 -17.09 22.05
CA THR A 150 7.63 -17.71 23.36
C THR A 150 8.97 -18.16 23.93
N THR A 151 9.20 -17.86 25.22
CA THR A 151 10.39 -18.35 25.93
C THR A 151 10.42 -19.88 25.89
N PRO A 152 11.51 -20.51 25.42
CA PRO A 152 11.66 -21.96 25.45
C PRO A 152 11.48 -22.50 26.87
N ALA A 153 10.74 -23.60 27.00
CA ALA A 153 10.56 -24.26 28.29
C ALA A 153 11.93 -24.70 28.85
N THR A 154 12.15 -24.45 30.15
CA THR A 154 13.35 -24.88 30.86
C THR A 154 13.52 -26.40 30.75
N PRO A 155 14.67 -26.91 30.26
CA PRO A 155 14.94 -28.33 30.19
C PRO A 155 14.82 -28.99 31.56
N ALA A 156 14.19 -30.17 31.62
CA ALA A 156 14.11 -30.95 32.86
C ALA A 156 15.51 -31.40 33.31
N THR A 157 15.78 -31.27 34.62
CA THR A 157 17.05 -31.66 35.23
C THR A 157 17.27 -33.17 35.07
N PRO A 158 18.40 -33.61 34.52
CA PRO A 158 18.69 -35.04 34.39
C PRO A 158 18.85 -35.68 35.77
N THR A 159 18.25 -36.86 35.95
CA THR A 159 18.47 -37.68 37.15
C THR A 159 19.82 -38.38 37.08
N THR A 160 20.56 -38.35 38.18
CA THR A 160 21.90 -38.93 38.31
C THR A 160 21.84 -40.46 38.12
N PRO A 161 22.64 -41.03 37.19
CA PRO A 161 22.78 -42.48 37.08
C PRO A 161 23.43 -43.10 38.32
N ALA A 162 22.92 -44.25 38.76
CA ALA A 162 23.48 -45.00 39.86
C ALA A 162 24.86 -45.58 39.52
N THR A 163 25.80 -45.47 40.46
CA THR A 163 27.20 -45.93 40.37
C THR A 163 27.30 -47.45 40.16
N PRO A 164 27.92 -47.93 39.07
CA PRO A 164 28.24 -49.35 38.92
C PRO A 164 29.46 -49.74 39.78
N ALA A 165 29.41 -50.93 40.38
CA ALA A 165 30.50 -51.52 41.15
C ALA A 165 31.66 -51.98 40.26
N ALA A 166 32.89 -51.74 40.71
CA ALA A 166 34.13 -52.17 40.04
C ALA A 166 34.37 -53.69 40.17
N PRO A 167 34.98 -54.33 39.16
CA PRO A 167 36.28 -54.96 39.46
C PRO A 167 37.34 -54.98 38.32
N THR A 168 38.59 -54.77 38.75
CA THR A 168 39.91 -55.38 38.41
C THR A 168 40.35 -55.78 36.98
N THR A 169 41.37 -55.05 36.50
CA THR A 169 42.72 -55.47 36.01
C THR A 169 42.95 -56.76 35.17
N GLN A 170 43.49 -56.62 33.94
CA GLN A 170 44.81 -57.11 33.43
C GLN A 170 44.87 -57.54 31.94
N VAL A 171 45.82 -56.92 31.21
CA VAL A 171 46.86 -57.46 30.28
C VAL A 171 46.51 -58.16 28.95
N ALA A 172 46.98 -57.52 27.86
CA ALA A 172 47.64 -57.95 26.61
C ALA A 172 47.30 -59.29 25.90
N ALA A 173 47.02 -59.20 24.60
CA ALA A 173 47.84 -59.72 23.47
C ALA A 173 47.00 -59.86 22.17
N ALA A 174 47.58 -59.48 21.02
CA ALA A 174 47.12 -59.81 19.66
C ALA A 174 47.48 -61.30 19.33
N PRO A 175 46.99 -61.99 18.26
CA PRO A 175 47.10 -61.56 16.84
C PRO A 175 46.02 -62.07 15.84
N SER A 176 46.15 -61.64 14.56
CA SER A 176 45.88 -62.32 13.26
C SER A 176 44.59 -63.15 13.01
N ALA A 177 43.99 -63.27 11.81
CA ALA A 177 44.22 -62.81 10.44
C ALA A 177 43.03 -63.24 9.55
N ALA A 178 42.91 -62.60 8.37
CA ALA A 178 42.27 -63.07 7.11
C ALA A 178 40.71 -63.19 7.10
N GLN A 179 39.98 -62.91 6.02
CA GLN A 179 40.31 -62.99 4.59
C GLN A 179 39.22 -62.30 3.73
N GLY A 180 39.60 -61.83 2.53
CA GLY A 180 38.70 -61.50 1.40
C GLY A 180 39.04 -60.16 0.72
N GLU A 181 40.07 -60.07 -0.14
CA GLU A 181 39.99 -60.21 -1.63
C GLU A 181 38.99 -59.21 -2.25
N ASN A 182 39.39 -58.10 -2.91
CA ASN A 182 40.06 -58.07 -4.22
C ASN A 182 40.75 -56.70 -4.52
N LYS A 183 41.84 -56.73 -5.32
CA LYS A 183 42.67 -55.60 -5.87
C LYS A 183 42.70 -55.74 -7.42
N PRO A 184 43.07 -54.78 -8.32
CA PRO A 184 43.60 -53.41 -8.15
C PRO A 184 42.91 -52.26 -8.93
N ALA A 185 43.34 -51.04 -8.55
CA ALA A 185 43.13 -49.73 -9.18
C ALA A 185 43.94 -49.53 -10.51
N PRO A 186 43.76 -48.39 -11.21
CA PRO A 186 44.51 -47.19 -10.80
C PRO A 186 43.68 -45.88 -10.74
N ALA A 187 44.04 -45.06 -9.75
CA ALA A 187 43.81 -43.62 -9.63
C ALA A 187 44.83 -42.85 -10.52
N PRO A 188 44.92 -41.49 -10.60
CA PRO A 188 44.37 -40.47 -9.70
C PRO A 188 43.68 -39.28 -10.44
N ALA A 189 42.92 -38.40 -9.78
CA ALA A 189 43.47 -37.26 -9.06
C ALA A 189 42.43 -36.61 -8.13
N ALA A 190 42.93 -36.29 -6.91
CA ALA A 190 42.60 -35.17 -6.02
C ALA A 190 41.11 -34.86 -5.78
N GLY A 191 40.55 -34.91 -4.58
CA GLY A 191 41.14 -34.91 -3.24
C GLY A 191 40.13 -34.20 -2.34
N GLU A 192 39.74 -34.90 -1.26
CA GLU A 192 39.47 -34.39 0.10
C GLU A 192 38.36 -33.32 0.28
N ALA A 193 37.44 -33.32 1.25
CA ALA A 193 37.11 -34.11 2.42
C ALA A 193 35.69 -33.62 2.86
N LYS A 194 34.73 -34.52 3.13
CA LYS A 194 34.17 -34.83 4.46
C LYS A 194 32.92 -34.02 4.91
N GLU A 195 31.83 -34.78 5.12
CA GLU A 195 30.65 -34.63 6.00
C GLU A 195 30.06 -33.24 6.29
N THR A 196 28.84 -32.93 5.83
CA THR A 196 27.53 -33.10 6.51
C THR A 196 27.39 -32.44 7.89
N LEU A 197 26.61 -31.36 7.96
CA LEU A 197 25.38 -31.18 8.77
C LEU A 197 24.95 -29.68 8.72
N PRO A 198 23.67 -29.35 8.98
CA PRO A 198 23.03 -28.12 8.51
C PRO A 198 23.48 -26.86 9.25
N ASN A 199 23.40 -25.75 8.54
CA ASN A 199 23.69 -24.41 9.05
C ASN A 199 22.52 -23.93 9.93
N THR A 200 22.63 -24.13 11.24
CA THR A 200 21.83 -23.45 12.27
C THR A 200 22.78 -22.70 13.19
N GLY A 201 22.70 -21.38 13.21
CA GLY A 201 23.54 -20.56 14.08
C GLY A 201 23.28 -19.08 13.85
N VAL A 202 22.40 -18.53 14.67
CA VAL A 202 22.19 -17.10 14.86
C VAL A 202 23.32 -16.50 15.71
N GLU A 203 23.59 -15.22 15.46
CA GLU A 203 24.27 -14.21 16.28
C GLU A 203 25.80 -14.26 16.50
N ASP A 204 26.48 -13.28 15.90
CA ASP A 204 27.41 -12.40 16.64
C ASP A 204 27.13 -10.95 16.22
N VAL A 205 26.33 -10.23 17.02
CA VAL A 205 26.19 -8.78 16.89
C VAL A 205 27.27 -8.15 17.75
N THR A 206 28.35 -7.73 17.11
CA THR A 206 29.33 -6.82 17.71
C THR A 206 28.66 -5.45 17.96
N PRO A 207 28.58 -4.93 19.21
CA PRO A 207 28.08 -3.58 19.45
C PRO A 207 29.22 -2.57 19.21
N GLY A 208 29.25 -1.99 18.01
CA GLY A 208 30.14 -0.88 17.66
C GLY A 208 29.53 0.47 18.04
N ILE A 209 30.09 1.10 19.07
CA ILE A 209 29.81 2.47 19.50
C ILE A 209 30.20 3.46 18.38
N ILE A 210 29.24 4.22 17.85
CA ILE A 210 29.52 5.46 17.11
C ILE A 210 28.63 6.56 17.68
N GLY A 211 29.26 7.48 18.40
CA GLY A 211 28.63 8.67 18.96
C GLY A 211 28.73 9.89 18.05
N GLY A 212 27.93 10.90 18.42
CA GLY A 212 28.02 12.30 17.99
C GLY A 212 26.75 12.80 17.31
N ILE A 213 26.17 13.97 17.57
CA ILE A 213 26.39 15.10 18.49
C ILE A 213 25.00 15.71 18.77
N LEU A 214 24.75 16.11 20.02
CA LEU A 214 23.60 16.91 20.44
C LEU A 214 23.71 18.33 19.87
N ALA A 215 22.76 18.74 19.01
CA ALA A 215 22.62 20.14 18.61
C ALA A 215 21.84 20.90 19.71
N ALA A 216 22.52 21.90 20.25
CA ALA A 216 22.16 22.65 21.44
C ALA A 216 20.90 23.51 21.30
N LEU A 217 20.27 23.71 22.46
CA LEU A 217 19.27 24.71 22.77
C LEU A 217 19.75 26.13 22.45
N GLY A 218 18.89 26.90 21.79
CA GLY A 218 18.96 28.36 21.67
C GLY A 218 17.91 28.81 20.65
N GLY A 219 17.03 29.77 20.88
CA GLY A 219 16.80 30.66 22.00
C GLY A 219 15.59 31.53 21.64
N LEU A 220 14.87 31.95 22.67
CA LEU A 220 14.04 33.14 22.84
C LEU A 220 13.84 34.08 21.62
N GLY A 221 12.57 34.34 21.27
CA GLY A 221 12.19 35.38 20.31
C GLY A 221 10.69 35.71 20.30
N LEU A 222 10.16 36.20 21.42
CA LEU A 222 8.87 36.89 21.47
C LEU A 222 8.98 38.21 20.70
N ALA A 223 8.17 38.40 19.66
CA ALA A 223 7.89 39.73 19.11
C ALA A 223 6.41 39.85 18.75
N ILE A 224 5.66 40.45 19.68
CA ILE A 224 4.29 40.94 19.48
C ILE A 224 4.40 42.40 18.99
N PRO A 225 3.89 42.76 17.81
CA PRO A 225 3.47 44.12 17.56
C PRO A 225 2.00 44.30 17.94
N LYS A 226 1.81 45.11 18.98
CA LYS A 226 0.53 45.59 19.49
C LYS A 226 0.01 46.74 18.60
N LYS A 227 -1.32 46.76 18.44
CA LYS A 227 -2.20 47.94 18.26
C LYS A 227 -2.24 48.64 16.90
N GLY A 228 -3.43 48.61 16.31
CA GLY A 228 -3.93 49.62 15.37
C GLY A 228 -5.45 49.62 15.38
N LYS A 229 -6.06 50.09 16.48
CA LYS A 229 -7.48 50.48 16.49
C LYS A 229 -7.54 51.85 15.81
N ARG A 230 -8.26 51.95 14.71
CA ARG A 230 -8.77 53.23 14.20
C ARG A 230 -10.28 53.09 14.13
N ASP A 231 -10.91 54.12 14.67
CA ASP A 231 -12.34 54.34 14.88
C ASP A 231 -13.21 54.11 13.64
#